data_AF-A0A5S4ZNS4-F1
#
_entry.id   AF-A0A5S4ZNS4-F1
#
_cell.length_a   1.000
_cell.length_b   1.000
_cell.length_c   1.000
_cell.angle_alpha   90.00
_cell.angle_beta   90.00
_cell.angle_gamma   90.00
#
_symmetry.space_group_name_H-M   'P 1'
#
loop_
_entity.id
_entity.type
_entity.pdbx_description
1 polymer ?
#
loop_
_entity_poly.entity_id
_entity_poly.type
_entity_poly.pdbx_seq_one_letter_code
_entity_poly.pdbx_strand_id
1 'polypeptide(L)'
;MLFTRQRNPVESEQSRIGAREAHVFWRLLSDTYVTIEQINVVKNFLHDKDFILYLNKLVADYEKEAKEIEGVLDKLSILGPTPNAKSKNVTGNSEIVRDKEIAKN
;
A
#
# COMPACT_ATOMS: atom_id res chain seq x y z
N MET A 1 -14.69 -28.63 36.51
CA MET A 1 -14.95 -27.19 36.52
C MET A 1 -14.61 -26.63 35.14
N LEU A 2 -15.60 -26.14 34.40
CA LEU A 2 -15.42 -25.50 33.10
C LEU A 2 -15.31 -23.99 33.36
N PHE A 3 -14.12 -23.42 33.21
CA PHE A 3 -13.94 -21.97 33.22
C PHE A 3 -14.29 -21.44 31.82
N THR A 4 -15.56 -21.10 31.60
CA THR A 4 -15.93 -20.28 30.44
C THR A 4 -15.55 -18.84 30.75
N ARG A 5 -14.38 -18.42 30.24
CA ARG A 5 -13.95 -17.03 30.27
C ARG A 5 -14.96 -16.20 29.47
N GLN A 6 -15.90 -15.53 30.16
CA GLN A 6 -16.83 -14.62 29.50
C GLN A 6 -16.03 -13.46 28.90
N ARG A 7 -16.12 -13.31 27.58
CA ARG A 7 -15.53 -12.20 26.84
C ARG A 7 -16.29 -10.93 27.20
N ASN A 8 -15.59 -9.90 27.67
CA ASN A 8 -16.20 -8.64 28.07
C ASN A 8 -16.83 -7.98 26.82
N PRO A 9 -18.12 -7.60 26.83
CA PRO A 9 -18.80 -7.04 25.67
C PRO A 9 -18.22 -5.68 25.21
N VAL A 10 -17.56 -4.96 26.11
CA VAL A 10 -16.89 -3.67 25.82
C VAL A 10 -15.76 -3.82 24.79
N GLU A 11 -15.02 -4.94 24.85
CA GLU A 11 -13.95 -5.26 23.90
C GLU A 11 -14.52 -5.57 22.50
N SER A 12 -15.76 -6.05 22.43
CA SER A 12 -16.45 -6.36 21.16
C SER A 12 -17.01 -5.13 20.45
N GLU A 13 -17.43 -4.10 21.18
CA GLU A 13 -17.91 -2.83 20.63
C GLU A 13 -16.74 -1.96 20.12
N GLN A 14 -15.60 -1.95 20.82
CA GLN A 14 -14.36 -1.28 20.37
C GLN A 14 -13.77 -1.90 19.08
N SER A 15 -14.15 -3.12 18.75
CA SER A 15 -13.69 -3.82 17.54
C SER A 15 -14.56 -3.54 16.29
N ARG A 16 -15.62 -2.73 16.40
CA ARG A 16 -16.52 -2.40 15.29
C ARG A 16 -16.14 -1.05 14.72
N ILE A 17 -15.27 -1.07 13.71
CA ILE A 17 -14.89 0.15 13.01
C ILE A 17 -16.04 0.64 12.14
N GLY A 18 -16.18 1.96 12.01
CA GLY A 18 -17.14 2.54 11.09
C GLY A 18 -16.77 2.27 9.63
N ALA A 19 -17.76 2.24 8.74
CA ALA A 19 -17.51 2.12 7.29
C ALA A 19 -16.55 3.22 6.76
N ARG A 20 -16.56 4.40 7.40
CA ARG A 20 -15.63 5.49 7.08
C ARG A 20 -14.19 5.13 7.43
N GLU A 21 -13.94 4.58 8.61
CA GLU A 21 -12.60 4.20 9.06
C GLU A 21 -12.05 3.06 8.19
N ALA A 22 -12.91 2.10 7.85
CA ALA A 22 -12.58 1.00 6.94
C ALA A 22 -12.13 1.53 5.58
N HIS A 23 -12.90 2.48 5.04
CA HIS A 23 -12.57 3.13 3.79
C HIS A 23 -11.28 3.95 3.86
N VAL A 24 -10.99 4.61 4.99
CA VAL A 24 -9.74 5.36 5.18
C VAL A 24 -8.54 4.42 5.14
N PHE A 25 -8.56 3.29 5.87
CA PHE A 25 -7.46 2.32 5.83
C PHE A 25 -7.29 1.70 4.44
N TRP A 26 -8.39 1.36 3.78
CA TRP A 26 -8.36 0.83 2.42
C TRP A 26 -7.76 1.83 1.43
N ARG A 27 -8.17 3.09 1.52
CA ARG A 27 -7.66 4.17 0.67
C ARG A 27 -6.19 4.45 0.94
N LEU A 28 -5.79 4.50 2.22
CA LEU A 28 -4.39 4.69 2.60
C LEU A 28 -3.51 3.60 1.99
N LEU A 29 -3.91 2.33 2.09
CA LEU A 29 -3.19 1.21 1.48
C LEU A 29 -3.09 1.35 -0.05
N SER A 30 -4.18 1.78 -0.71
CA SER A 30 -4.19 2.04 -2.14
C SER A 30 -3.22 3.18 -2.52
N ASP A 31 -3.21 4.27 -1.76
CA ASP A 31 -2.34 5.42 -2.00
C ASP A 31 -0.85 5.04 -1.80
N THR A 32 -0.55 4.18 -0.81
CA THR A 32 0.79 3.63 -0.61
C THR A 32 1.25 2.81 -1.82
N TYR A 33 0.40 1.95 -2.39
CA TYR A 33 0.76 1.20 -3.60
C TYR A 33 0.98 2.09 -4.83
N VAL A 34 0.17 3.13 -5.01
CA VAL A 34 0.37 4.12 -6.09
C VAL A 34 1.71 4.83 -5.91
N THR A 35 2.04 5.22 -4.68
CA THR A 35 3.33 5.88 -4.37
C THR A 35 4.52 4.97 -4.69
N ILE A 36 4.45 3.69 -4.32
CA ILE A 36 5.48 2.70 -4.66
C ILE A 36 5.62 2.55 -6.17
N GLU A 37 4.52 2.51 -6.92
CA GLU A 37 4.56 2.43 -8.39
C GLU A 37 5.21 3.67 -9.01
N GLN A 38 4.83 4.86 -8.57
CA GLN A 38 5.41 6.12 -9.04
C GLN A 38 6.91 6.18 -8.78
N ILE A 39 7.37 5.80 -7.58
CA ILE A 39 8.81 5.76 -7.27
C ILE A 39 9.54 4.76 -8.18
N ASN A 40 8.96 3.59 -8.44
CA ASN A 40 9.55 2.60 -9.34
C ASN A 40 9.60 3.08 -10.80
N VAL A 41 8.61 3.83 -11.26
CA VAL A 41 8.63 4.47 -12.59
C VAL A 41 9.74 5.51 -12.65
N VAL A 42 9.82 6.41 -11.67
CA VAL A 42 10.86 7.46 -11.60
C VAL A 42 12.25 6.84 -11.54
N LYS A 43 12.44 5.76 -10.78
CA LYS A 43 13.71 5.02 -10.69
C LYS A 43 14.25 4.56 -12.06
N ASN A 44 13.37 4.23 -13.00
CA ASN A 44 13.77 3.82 -14.36
C ASN A 44 14.38 4.95 -15.19
N PHE A 45 14.11 6.22 -14.84
CA PHE A 45 14.62 7.40 -15.54
C PHE A 45 15.83 8.04 -14.87
N LEU A 46 16.22 7.54 -13.70
CA LEU A 46 17.33 8.07 -12.94
C LEU A 46 18.63 7.36 -13.32
N HIS A 47 19.69 8.14 -13.47
CA HIS A 47 21.04 7.64 -13.72
C HIS A 47 21.95 7.73 -12.49
N ASP A 48 21.57 8.55 -11.51
CA ASP A 48 22.30 8.71 -10.24
C ASP A 48 22.08 7.49 -9.34
N LYS A 49 23.16 6.75 -9.09
CA LYS A 49 23.15 5.50 -8.31
C LYS A 49 22.88 5.74 -6.82
N ASP A 50 23.35 6.84 -6.26
CA ASP A 50 23.14 7.14 -4.84
C ASP A 50 21.67 7.50 -4.60
N PHE A 51 21.08 8.25 -5.53
CA PHE A 51 19.66 8.58 -5.48
C PHE A 51 18.77 7.33 -5.69
N ILE A 52 19.14 6.42 -6.60
CA ILE A 52 18.46 5.13 -6.75
C ILE A 52 18.50 4.32 -5.45
N LEU A 53 19.65 4.29 -4.76
CA LEU A 53 19.80 3.57 -3.50
C LEU A 53 18.91 4.18 -2.40
N TYR A 54 18.81 5.51 -2.34
CA TYR A 54 17.88 6.21 -1.46
C TYR A 54 16.41 5.85 -1.77
N LEU A 55 16.01 5.89 -3.05
CA LEU A 55 14.66 5.52 -3.46
C LEU A 55 14.31 4.06 -3.16
N ASN A 56 15.27 3.14 -3.28
CA ASN A 56 15.05 1.75 -2.89
C ASN A 56 14.81 1.59 -1.38
N LYS A 57 15.49 2.37 -0.53
CA LYS A 57 15.19 2.41 0.91
C LYS A 57 13.79 2.95 1.16
N LEU A 58 13.45 4.05 0.50
CA LEU A 58 12.13 4.66 0.62
C LEU A 58 11.00 3.70 0.21
N VAL A 59 11.19 2.95 -0.89
CA VAL A 59 10.23 1.90 -1.30
C VAL A 59 10.14 0.80 -0.24
N ALA A 60 11.26 0.37 0.35
CA ALA A 60 11.24 -0.65 1.40
C ALA A 60 10.47 -0.17 2.66
N ASP A 61 10.58 1.11 3.01
CA ASP A 61 9.83 1.71 4.11
C ASP A 61 8.32 1.73 3.81
N TYR A 62 7.92 2.13 2.60
CA TYR A 62 6.51 2.09 2.18
C TYR A 62 5.95 0.66 2.07
N GLU A 63 6.76 -0.32 1.65
CA GLU A 63 6.35 -1.73 1.67
C GLU A 63 6.13 -2.24 3.09
N LYS A 64 6.90 -1.76 4.06
CA LYS A 64 6.71 -2.09 5.47
C LYS A 64 5.42 -1.46 6.01
N GLU A 65 5.18 -0.19 5.71
CA GLU A 65 3.93 0.49 6.08
C GLU A 65 2.70 -0.20 5.48
N ALA A 66 2.76 -0.57 4.20
CA ALA A 66 1.69 -1.32 3.53
C ALA A 66 1.36 -2.63 4.25
N LYS A 67 2.38 -3.40 4.67
CA LYS A 67 2.19 -4.64 5.45
C LYS A 67 1.56 -4.40 6.82
N GLU A 68 1.90 -3.29 7.47
CA GLU A 68 1.31 -2.92 8.75
C GLU A 68 -0.19 -2.61 8.58
N ILE A 69 -0.55 -1.87 7.53
CA ILE A 69 -1.95 -1.55 7.19
C ILE A 69 -2.72 -2.82 6.77
N GLU A 70 -2.12 -3.69 5.96
CA GLU A 70 -2.69 -5.00 5.61
C GLU A 70 -2.99 -5.82 6.87
N GLY A 71 -2.06 -5.85 7.83
CA GLY A 71 -2.27 -6.54 9.11
C GLY A 71 -3.40 -5.94 9.95
N VAL A 72 -3.68 -4.64 9.81
CA VAL A 72 -4.85 -3.99 10.43
C VAL A 72 -6.13 -4.38 9.70
N LEU A 73 -6.15 -4.35 8.36
CA LEU A 73 -7.32 -4.73 7.56
C LEU A 73 -7.69 -6.21 7.71
N ASP A 74 -6.70 -7.10 7.84
CA ASP A 74 -6.91 -8.53 8.06
C ASP A 74 -7.54 -8.81 9.43
N LYS A 75 -7.05 -8.13 10.49
CA LYS A 75 -7.69 -8.17 11.83
C LYS A 75 -9.14 -7.70 11.80
N LEU A 76 -9.46 -6.81 10.87
CA LEU A 76 -10.81 -6.28 10.66
C LEU A 76 -11.63 -7.09 9.65
N SER A 77 -11.07 -8.15 9.07
CA SER A 77 -11.69 -8.98 8.02
C SER A 77 -12.15 -8.18 6.80
N ILE A 78 -11.43 -7.11 6.47
CA ILE A 78 -11.68 -6.26 5.30
C ILE A 78 -10.74 -6.68 4.18
N LEU A 79 -11.30 -6.93 2.99
CA LEU A 79 -10.51 -7.18 1.79
C LEU A 79 -9.75 -5.90 1.40
N GLY A 80 -8.41 -5.97 1.44
CA GLY A 80 -7.54 -4.89 0.98
C GLY A 80 -7.54 -4.72 -0.55
N PRO A 81 -7.08 -3.57 -1.05
CA PRO A 81 -6.81 -3.39 -2.47
C PRO A 81 -5.72 -4.35 -2.95
N THR A 82 -5.81 -4.81 -4.19
CA THR A 82 -4.80 -5.68 -4.79
C THR A 82 -3.51 -4.88 -5.03
N PRO A 83 -2.33 -5.35 -4.56
CA PRO A 83 -1.07 -4.65 -4.82
C PRO A 83 -0.75 -4.60 -6.32
N ASN A 84 -0.16 -3.50 -6.75
CA ASN A 84 0.32 -3.35 -8.13
C ASN A 84 1.47 -4.33 -8.40
N ALA A 85 1.52 -4.86 -9.62
CA ALA A 85 2.52 -5.86 -10.02
C ALA A 85 3.95 -5.29 -9.83
N LYS A 86 4.74 -5.89 -8.93
CA LYS A 86 6.07 -5.44 -8.50
C LYS A 86 7.15 -5.39 -9.60
N SER A 87 6.82 -5.81 -10.82
CA SER A 87 7.78 -6.03 -11.90
C SER A 87 7.20 -5.51 -13.20
N LYS A 88 7.39 -4.21 -13.44
CA LYS A 88 7.42 -3.67 -14.79
C LYS A 88 8.77 -3.00 -14.97
N ASN A 89 9.74 -3.76 -15.47
CA ASN A 89 10.90 -3.15 -16.12
C ASN A 89 10.35 -2.41 -17.35
N VAL A 90 10.09 -1.11 -17.20
CA VAL A 90 9.64 -0.28 -18.31
C VAL A 90 10.87 -0.01 -19.16
N THR A 91 11.23 -0.95 -20.02
CA THR A 91 12.11 -0.72 -21.17
C THR A 91 11.30 0.07 -22.21
N GLY A 92 10.93 1.29 -21.85
CA GLY A 92 10.12 2.18 -22.67
C GLY A 92 10.88 3.47 -22.89
N ASN A 93 11.01 3.87 -24.15
CA ASN A 93 11.53 5.19 -24.52
C ASN A 93 10.85 6.27 -23.66
N SER A 94 11.62 7.15 -23.01
CA SER A 94 11.10 8.13 -22.04
C SER A 94 10.01 9.04 -22.61
N GLU A 95 10.02 9.23 -23.93
CA GLU A 95 9.01 9.93 -24.72
C GLU A 95 7.62 9.24 -24.67
N ILE A 96 7.56 7.90 -24.68
CA ILE A 96 6.31 7.13 -24.79
C ILE A 96 5.57 7.06 -23.44
N VAL A 97 6.30 7.11 -22.33
CA VAL A 97 5.69 7.10 -20.98
C VAL A 97 4.93 8.41 -20.73
N ARG A 98 5.40 9.55 -21.27
CA ARG A 98 4.66 10.82 -21.19
C ARG A 98 3.27 10.71 -21.83
N ASP A 99 3.17 10.17 -23.04
CA ASP A 99 1.91 10.12 -23.78
C ASP A 99 0.86 9.22 -23.12
N LYS A 100 1.27 8.07 -22.59
CA LYS A 100 0.34 7.12 -21.95
C LYS A 100 -0.20 7.63 -20.62
N GLU A 101 0.61 8.36 -19.85
CA GLU A 101 0.19 8.94 -18.58
C GLU A 101 -0.69 10.19 -18.78
N ILE A 102 -0.47 10.97 -19.86
CA ILE A 102 -1.31 12.12 -20.22
C ILE A 102 -2.72 11.69 -20.69
N ALA A 103 -2.83 10.58 -21.40
CA ALA A 103 -4.09 10.08 -21.94
C ALA A 103 -5.03 9.44 -20.89
N LYS A 104 -4.59 9.33 -19.63
CA LYS A 104 -5.33 8.64 -18.56
C LYS A 104 -6.13 9.58 -17.63
N ASN A 105 -6.23 10.87 -17.99
CA ASN A 105 -7.12 11.85 -17.35
C ASN A 105 -8.53 11.82 -17.96
#